data_AF-A0A1E3LSQ7-F1
#
_entry.id   AF-A0A1E3LSQ7-F1
#
_cell.length_a   1.000
_cell.length_b   1.000
_cell.length_c   1.000
_cell.angle_alpha   90.00
_cell.angle_beta   90.00
_cell.angle_gamma   90.00
#
_symmetry.space_group_name_H-M   'P 1'
#
loop_
_entity.id
_entity.type
_entity.pdbx_description
1 polymer ?
#
loop_
_entity_poly.entity_id
_entity_poly.type
_entity_poly.pdbx_seq_one_letter_code
_entity_poly.pdbx_strand_id
1 'polypeptide(L)'
;MSDEVLLSEAKQRFLDAQQDVETLRQKIAVAQCPLQIGDTVMIVDGGKTYEGVVEHVGHAMSAAELLGPVVGAPTLWAASGHRVNKTTGQIGKWSFAIVSDSAEFLDGKWVIAERSIEAFLGLAPHNGR
;
A
#
# COMPACT_ATOMS: atom_id res chain seq x y z
N MET A 1 44.03 8.51 4.05
CA MET A 1 42.63 8.44 4.52
C MET A 1 42.44 7.08 5.15
N SER A 2 41.90 6.96 6.37
CA SER A 2 41.73 5.66 7.02
C SER A 2 40.53 4.91 6.45
N ASP A 3 40.53 3.58 6.57
CA ASP A 3 39.41 2.73 6.15
C ASP A 3 38.10 3.10 6.85
N GLU A 4 38.17 3.60 8.09
CA GLU A 4 37.01 4.10 8.83
C GLU A 4 36.35 5.32 8.18
N VAL A 5 37.15 6.25 7.65
CA VAL A 5 36.63 7.43 6.93
C VAL A 5 35.97 7.00 5.63
N LEU A 6 36.62 6.11 4.87
CA LEU A 6 36.05 5.55 3.63
C LEU A 6 34.74 4.81 3.87
N LEU A 7 34.64 4.03 4.97
CA LEU A 7 33.42 3.35 5.36
C LEU A 7 32.30 4.33 5.72
N SER A 8 32.62 5.42 6.44
CA SER A 8 31.65 6.45 6.78
C SER A 8 31.06 7.12 5.53
N GLU A 9 31.93 7.50 4.57
CA GLU A 9 31.50 8.10 3.30
C GLU A 9 30.69 7.11 2.44
N ALA A 10 31.03 5.83 2.45
CA ALA A 10 30.25 4.80 1.77
C ALA A 10 28.85 4.64 2.38
N LYS A 11 28.73 4.66 3.72
CA LYS A 11 27.45 4.61 4.42
C LYS A 11 26.58 5.83 4.12
N GLN A 12 27.18 7.02 4.09
CA GLN A 12 26.44 8.24 3.76
C GLN A 12 25.85 8.16 2.35
N ARG A 13 26.66 7.81 1.35
CA ARG A 13 26.19 7.63 -0.04
C ARG A 13 25.07 6.59 -0.17
N PHE A 14 25.14 5.51 0.61
CA PHE A 14 24.09 4.51 0.66
C PHE A 14 22.78 5.07 1.23
N LEU A 15 22.84 5.81 2.35
CA LEU A 15 21.66 6.44 2.96
C LEU A 15 21.04 7.50 2.04
N ASP A 16 21.86 8.30 1.37
CA ASP A 16 21.41 9.29 0.40
C ASP A 16 20.67 8.61 -0.77
N ALA A 17 21.26 7.55 -1.33
CA ALA A 17 20.63 6.79 -2.41
C ALA A 17 19.31 6.12 -1.96
N GLN A 18 19.23 5.62 -0.73
CA GLN A 18 17.97 5.08 -0.19
C GLN A 18 16.88 6.16 -0.11
N GLN A 19 17.23 7.36 0.34
CA GLN A 19 16.30 8.48 0.42
C GLN A 19 15.82 8.92 -0.97
N ASP A 20 16.72 8.94 -1.95
CA ASP A 20 16.38 9.27 -3.34
C ASP A 20 15.39 8.25 -3.93
N VAL A 21 15.64 6.95 -3.71
CA VAL A 21 14.74 5.87 -4.13
C VAL A 21 13.36 6.03 -3.53
N GLU A 22 13.27 6.27 -2.21
CA GLU A 22 11.96 6.42 -1.55
C GLU A 22 11.21 7.68 -2.02
N THR A 23 11.93 8.76 -2.26
CA THR A 23 11.36 10.00 -2.81
C THR A 23 10.78 9.79 -4.20
N LEU A 24 11.50 9.07 -5.07
CA LEU A 24 11.04 8.74 -6.42
C LEU A 24 9.83 7.81 -6.39
N ARG A 25 9.86 6.78 -5.53
CA ARG A 25 8.73 5.87 -5.33
C ARG A 25 7.47 6.60 -4.91
N GLN A 26 7.57 7.48 -3.92
CA GLN A 26 6.42 8.27 -3.46
C GLN A 26 5.84 9.14 -4.60
N LYS A 27 6.70 9.78 -5.40
CA LYS A 27 6.24 10.60 -6.55
C LYS A 27 5.55 9.74 -7.61
N ILE A 28 6.14 8.60 -7.97
CA ILE A 28 5.59 7.67 -8.95
C ILE A 28 4.25 7.11 -8.47
N ALA A 29 4.19 6.67 -7.22
CA ALA A 29 2.98 6.12 -6.62
C ALA A 29 1.82 7.13 -6.60
N VAL A 30 2.08 8.36 -6.16
CA VAL A 30 1.07 9.44 -6.18
C VAL A 30 0.62 9.75 -7.61
N ALA A 31 1.53 9.76 -8.58
CA ALA A 31 1.20 10.05 -9.98
C ALA A 31 0.40 8.92 -10.67
N GLN A 32 0.62 7.66 -10.25
CA GLN A 32 -0.07 6.50 -10.82
C GLN A 32 -1.38 6.15 -10.11
N CYS A 33 -1.57 6.64 -8.88
CA CYS A 33 -2.79 6.39 -8.12
C CYS A 33 -3.99 7.07 -8.80
N PRO A 34 -5.05 6.33 -9.14
CA PRO A 34 -6.25 6.90 -9.73
C PRO A 34 -7.15 7.60 -8.70
N LEU A 35 -6.84 7.46 -7.41
CA LEU A 35 -7.58 8.05 -6.29
C LEU A 35 -6.87 9.28 -5.75
N GLN A 36 -7.66 10.25 -5.30
CA GLN A 36 -7.21 11.49 -4.70
C GLN A 36 -7.66 11.61 -3.23
N ILE A 37 -6.95 12.42 -2.47
CA ILE A 37 -7.36 12.76 -1.10
C ILE A 37 -8.71 13.48 -1.15
N GLY A 38 -9.65 13.02 -0.33
CA GLY A 38 -11.03 13.51 -0.28
C GLY A 38 -12.02 12.68 -1.10
N ASP A 39 -11.54 11.75 -1.95
CA ASP A 39 -12.44 10.87 -2.70
C ASP A 39 -13.23 9.97 -1.75
N THR A 40 -14.53 9.88 -2.00
CA THR A 40 -15.40 8.87 -1.39
C THR A 40 -15.43 7.64 -2.30
N VAL A 41 -15.01 6.49 -1.76
CA VAL A 41 -14.88 5.24 -2.51
C VAL A 41 -15.72 4.13 -1.90
N MET A 42 -16.28 3.29 -2.77
CA MET A 42 -16.93 2.04 -2.37
C MET A 42 -15.92 0.89 -2.40
N ILE A 43 -15.83 0.14 -1.31
CA ILE A 43 -14.84 -0.92 -1.11
C ILE A 43 -15.55 -2.23 -0.80
N VAL A 44 -15.08 -3.32 -1.40
CA VAL A 44 -15.48 -4.70 -1.10
C VAL A 44 -14.27 -5.44 -0.54
N ASP A 45 -14.39 -5.91 0.69
CA ASP A 45 -13.29 -6.54 1.43
C ASP A 45 -13.85 -7.61 2.37
N GLY A 46 -13.37 -8.84 2.23
CA GLY A 46 -13.88 -10.00 2.98
C GLY A 46 -15.40 -10.20 2.83
N GLY A 47 -15.93 -9.98 1.62
CA GLY A 47 -17.38 -10.07 1.32
C GLY A 47 -18.24 -8.94 1.89
N LYS A 48 -17.64 -7.95 2.56
CA LYS A 48 -18.35 -6.78 3.10
C LYS A 48 -18.15 -5.59 2.19
N THR A 49 -19.24 -4.89 1.90
CA THR A 49 -19.21 -3.61 1.18
C THR A 49 -19.32 -2.45 2.16
N TYR A 50 -18.43 -1.47 2.05
CA TYR A 50 -18.47 -0.25 2.84
C TYR A 50 -17.96 0.95 2.04
N GLU A 51 -18.34 2.14 2.48
CA GLU A 51 -17.84 3.40 1.94
C GLU A 51 -16.66 3.88 2.79
N GLY A 52 -15.71 4.57 2.17
CA GLY A 52 -14.60 5.21 2.87
C GLY A 52 -14.17 6.50 2.18
N VAL A 53 -13.54 7.38 2.94
CA VAL A 53 -12.95 8.62 2.44
C VAL A 53 -11.44 8.43 2.38
N VAL A 54 -10.84 8.72 1.22
CA VAL A 54 -9.39 8.67 1.04
C VAL A 54 -8.76 9.85 1.76
N GLU A 55 -7.81 9.59 2.65
CA GLU A 55 -7.07 10.60 3.42
C GLU A 55 -5.60 10.63 3.06
N HIS A 56 -5.06 9.52 2.56
CA HIS A 56 -3.67 9.36 2.20
C HIS A 56 -3.52 8.62 0.88
N VAL A 57 -2.54 9.06 0.09
CA VAL A 57 -2.08 8.40 -1.13
C VAL A 57 -0.56 8.36 -1.10
N GLY A 58 0.04 7.21 -1.40
CA GLY A 58 1.49 7.08 -1.41
C GLY A 58 2.00 5.76 -1.90
N HIS A 59 3.31 5.58 -1.76
CA HIS A 59 4.02 4.37 -2.13
C HIS A 59 3.60 3.19 -1.24
N ALA A 60 3.43 2.03 -1.89
CA ALA A 60 3.25 0.76 -1.22
C ALA A 60 4.41 -0.18 -1.58
N MET A 61 4.91 -0.91 -0.58
CA MET A 61 6.00 -1.86 -0.78
C MET A 61 5.47 -3.13 -1.44
N SER A 62 6.12 -3.55 -2.54
CA SER A 62 5.86 -4.86 -3.12
C SER A 62 6.53 -5.97 -2.31
N ALA A 63 5.98 -7.18 -2.35
CA ALA A 63 6.57 -8.33 -1.64
C ALA A 63 8.03 -8.61 -2.06
N ALA A 64 8.38 -8.32 -3.32
CA ALA A 64 9.74 -8.46 -3.84
C ALA A 64 10.76 -7.54 -3.15
N GLU A 65 10.31 -6.42 -2.59
CA GLU A 65 11.16 -5.39 -2.01
C GLU A 65 11.22 -5.43 -0.47
N LEU A 66 10.75 -6.53 0.14
CA LEU A 66 10.72 -6.71 1.59
C LEU A 66 12.10 -6.54 2.25
N LEU A 67 13.16 -6.99 1.56
CA LEU A 67 14.55 -6.90 2.05
C LEU A 67 15.29 -5.66 1.55
N GLY A 68 14.64 -4.82 0.75
CA GLY A 68 15.22 -3.63 0.15
C GLY A 68 14.86 -3.47 -1.32
N PRO A 69 15.28 -2.36 -1.95
CA PRO A 69 14.97 -2.08 -3.34
C PRO A 69 15.51 -3.15 -4.30
N VAL A 70 14.67 -3.56 -5.25
CA VAL A 70 15.03 -4.55 -6.28
C VAL A 70 14.88 -3.91 -7.65
N VAL A 71 15.94 -3.96 -8.46
CA VAL A 71 15.91 -3.44 -9.83
C VAL A 71 14.84 -4.18 -10.64
N GLY A 72 13.93 -3.42 -11.24
CA GLY A 72 12.82 -3.96 -12.05
C GLY A 72 11.57 -4.33 -11.24
N ALA A 73 11.59 -4.24 -9.91
CA ALA A 73 10.38 -4.38 -9.12
C ALA A 73 9.41 -3.21 -9.43
N PRO A 74 8.09 -3.48 -9.46
CA PRO A 74 7.11 -2.44 -9.70
C PRO A 74 7.04 -1.47 -8.51
N THR A 75 6.88 -0.18 -8.80
CA THR A 75 6.47 0.78 -7.77
C THR A 75 4.96 0.70 -7.62
N LEU A 76 4.49 0.27 -6.46
CA LEU A 76 3.06 0.17 -6.17
C LEU A 76 2.55 1.48 -5.53
N TRP A 77 1.26 1.75 -5.70
CA TRP A 77 0.57 2.80 -4.98
C TRP A 77 -0.43 2.21 -3.97
N ALA A 78 -0.67 2.95 -2.90
CA ALA A 78 -1.77 2.72 -1.97
C ALA A 78 -2.55 4.02 -1.72
N ALA A 79 -3.86 3.85 -1.59
CA ALA A 79 -4.77 4.85 -1.06
C ALA A 79 -5.41 4.32 0.23
N SER A 80 -5.42 5.11 1.29
CA SER A 80 -5.96 4.71 2.58
C SER A 80 -6.73 5.84 3.25
N GLY A 81 -7.54 5.49 4.23
CA GLY A 81 -8.33 6.43 5.00
C GLY A 81 -9.32 5.70 5.89
N HIS A 82 -10.40 6.40 6.26
CA HIS A 82 -11.38 5.89 7.20
C HIS A 82 -12.72 5.57 6.52
N ARG A 83 -13.37 4.52 7.05
CA ARG A 83 -14.69 4.07 6.61
C ARG A 83 -15.76 5.03 7.09
N VAL A 84 -16.76 5.30 6.27
CA VAL A 84 -17.94 6.08 6.65
C VAL A 84 -18.91 5.20 7.43
N ASN A 85 -19.39 5.69 8.55
CA ASN A 85 -20.42 5.02 9.33
C ASN A 85 -21.77 5.11 8.59
N LYS A 86 -22.33 3.97 8.21
CA LYS A 86 -23.59 3.88 7.46
C LYS A 86 -24.78 4.55 8.15
N THR A 87 -24.81 4.57 9.48
CA THR A 87 -25.93 5.13 10.25
C THR A 87 -25.80 6.64 10.41
N THR A 88 -24.59 7.15 10.65
CA THR A 88 -24.39 8.58 10.97
C THR A 88 -23.89 9.40 9.78
N GLY A 89 -23.38 8.76 8.72
CA GLY A 89 -22.73 9.42 7.59
C GLY A 89 -21.38 10.08 7.94
N GLN A 90 -20.89 9.88 9.17
CA GLN A 90 -19.63 10.46 9.64
C GLN A 90 -18.46 9.50 9.45
N ILE A 91 -17.24 10.06 9.42
CA ILE A 91 -16.01 9.27 9.45
C ILE A 91 -15.99 8.39 10.71
N GLY A 92 -15.84 7.09 10.50
CA GLY A 92 -15.82 6.08 11.53
C GLY A 92 -14.40 5.75 12.01
N LYS A 93 -14.32 4.84 12.99
CA LYS A 93 -13.03 4.41 13.59
C LYS A 93 -12.23 3.40 12.77
N TRP A 94 -12.86 2.78 11.78
CA TRP A 94 -12.25 1.69 11.02
C TRP A 94 -11.59 2.26 9.77
N SER A 95 -10.37 1.81 9.48
CA SER A 95 -9.64 2.22 8.29
C SER A 95 -9.78 1.22 7.14
N PHE A 96 -9.29 1.62 5.97
CA PHE A 96 -9.11 0.77 4.80
C PHE A 96 -7.80 1.11 4.09
N ALA A 97 -7.34 0.20 3.24
CA ALA A 97 -6.25 0.44 2.31
C ALA A 97 -6.56 -0.26 0.98
N ILE A 98 -6.44 0.47 -0.11
CA ILE A 98 -6.52 -0.02 -1.49
C ILE A 98 -5.09 0.00 -2.01
N VAL A 99 -4.57 -1.14 -2.45
CA VAL A 99 -3.18 -1.27 -2.95
C VAL A 99 -3.21 -1.81 -4.37
N SER A 100 -2.42 -1.21 -5.25
CA SER A 100 -2.45 -1.47 -6.69
C SER A 100 -2.20 -2.93 -7.12
N ASP A 101 -1.57 -3.75 -6.29
CA ASP A 101 -1.27 -5.16 -6.59
C ASP A 101 -2.32 -6.14 -6.07
N SER A 102 -3.28 -5.67 -5.27
CA SER A 102 -4.27 -6.53 -4.62
C SER A 102 -5.67 -5.93 -4.61
N ALA A 103 -5.92 -4.90 -5.40
CA ALA A 103 -7.22 -4.27 -5.52
C ALA A 103 -7.55 -4.04 -6.98
N GLU A 104 -8.76 -4.40 -7.36
CA GLU A 104 -9.30 -4.21 -8.71
C GLU A 104 -10.53 -3.30 -8.66
N PHE A 105 -10.68 -2.44 -9.66
CA PHE A 105 -11.87 -1.61 -9.78
C PHE A 105 -12.91 -2.29 -10.66
N LEU A 106 -13.99 -2.77 -10.06
CA LEU A 106 -15.06 -3.52 -10.72
C LEU A 106 -16.41 -2.90 -10.36
N ASP A 107 -17.22 -2.60 -11.37
CA ASP A 107 -18.59 -2.07 -11.23
C ASP A 107 -18.72 -0.90 -10.23
N GLY A 108 -17.78 0.06 -10.29
CA GLY A 108 -17.78 1.24 -9.42
C GLY A 108 -17.24 1.01 -8.00
N LYS A 109 -16.63 -0.16 -7.74
CA LYS A 109 -16.14 -0.54 -6.41
C LYS A 109 -14.69 -1.03 -6.49
N TRP A 110 -13.93 -0.73 -5.46
CA TRP A 110 -12.62 -1.32 -5.22
C TRP A 110 -12.77 -2.66 -4.52
N VAL A 111 -12.49 -3.74 -5.22
CA VAL A 111 -12.54 -5.11 -4.70
C VAL A 111 -11.14 -5.49 -4.24
N ILE A 112 -10.97 -5.70 -2.93
CA ILE A 112 -9.70 -6.10 -2.34
C ILE A 112 -9.63 -7.63 -2.35
N ALA A 113 -8.58 -8.17 -2.97
CA ALA A 113 -8.32 -9.60 -2.97
C ALA A 113 -8.10 -10.12 -1.55
N GLU A 114 -8.63 -11.31 -1.23
CA GLU A 114 -8.43 -11.93 0.07
C GLU A 114 -6.94 -12.17 0.33
N ARG A 115 -6.45 -11.58 1.42
CA ARG A 115 -5.09 -11.75 1.91
C ARG A 115 -5.10 -12.73 3.09
N SER A 116 -5.34 -14.01 2.83
CA SER A 116 -5.05 -15.04 3.83
C SER A 116 -3.64 -15.60 3.57
N ILE A 117 -2.90 -15.86 4.65
CA ILE A 117 -1.58 -16.51 4.54
C ILE A 117 -1.76 -17.89 3.89
N GLU A 118 -2.91 -18.51 4.16
CA GLU A 118 -3.35 -19.76 3.58
C GLU A 118 -3.51 -19.63 2.07
N ALA A 119 -4.22 -18.61 1.56
CA ALA A 119 -4.35 -18.38 0.13
C ALA A 119 -3.01 -18.10 -0.54
N PHE A 120 -2.15 -17.30 0.10
CA PHE A 120 -0.80 -17.01 -0.41
C PHE A 120 0.08 -18.26 -0.48
N LEU A 121 0.00 -19.13 0.54
CA LEU A 121 0.78 -20.38 0.62
C LEU A 121 0.11 -21.57 -0.10
N GLY A 122 -1.05 -21.36 -0.75
CA GLY A 122 -1.83 -22.44 -1.37
C GLY A 122 -2.37 -23.47 -0.38
N LEU A 123 -2.53 -23.09 0.89
CA LEU A 123 -3.06 -23.94 1.95
C LEU A 123 -4.60 -23.85 1.97
N ALA A 124 -5.25 -24.95 2.34
CA ALA A 124 -6.68 -24.94 2.57
C ALA A 124 -7.02 -23.96 3.71
N PRO A 125 -8.12 -23.19 3.60
CA PRO A 125 -8.56 -22.29 4.67
C PRO A 125 -8.75 -23.10 5.95
N HIS A 126 -8.15 -22.64 7.05
CA HIS A 126 -8.32 -23.28 8.33
C HIS A 126 -9.76 -23.01 8.81
N ASN A 127 -10.65 -23.98 8.59
CA ASN A 127 -12.00 -23.96 9.16
C ASN A 127 -11.86 -24.13 10.68
N GLY A 128 -11.62 -23.04 11.39
CA GLY A 128 -11.67 -23.00 12.85
C GLY A 128 -13.06 -23.46 13.31
N ARG A 129 -13.10 -24.60 13.99
CA ARG A 129 -14.19 -24.93 14.91
C ARG A 129 -13.92 -24.25 16.25
#